data_AF-A0A9P9MEU7-F1
#
_entry.id   AF-A0A9P9MEU7-F1
#
_cell.length_a   1.000
_cell.length_b   1.000
_cell.length_c   1.000
_cell.angle_alpha   90.00
_cell.angle_beta   90.00
_cell.angle_gamma   90.00
#
_symmetry.space_group_name_H-M   'P 1'
#
loop_
_entity.id
_entity.type
_entity.pdbx_description
1 polymer ?
#
loop_
_entity_poly.entity_id
_entity_poly.type
_entity_poly.pdbx_seq_one_letter_code
_entity_poly.pdbx_strand_id
1 'polypeptide(L)'
;LRLTKSTYDEFQKKITYTSLPRTFQEAVTVKGSLGLRYMWIDSLCIIQDCKIDWEEQCTDMGRIRKDSFVTLAGPTASGSHSGFLNARQVSPQATLQTSDAESPSDVILSCSGFTEGPGELMPEPNSVLTKRAWVSQVLCNRLK
;
A
#
# COMPACT_ATOMS: atom_id res chain seq x y z
N LEU A 1 14.59 -8.09 5.99
CA LEU A 1 15.58 -7.84 4.93
C LEU A 1 15.79 -6.34 4.81
N ARG A 2 17.04 -5.88 4.91
CA ARG A 2 17.41 -4.45 4.90
C ARG A 2 18.76 -4.29 4.20
N LEU A 3 18.91 -3.25 3.38
CA LEU A 3 20.16 -2.85 2.76
C LEU A 3 21.02 -2.12 3.78
N THR A 4 22.25 -2.58 3.97
CA THR A 4 23.28 -1.97 4.81
C THR A 4 24.57 -1.89 4.01
N LYS A 5 25.55 -1.11 4.47
CA LYS A 5 26.87 -1.05 3.81
C LYS A 5 27.50 -2.43 3.64
N SER A 6 27.31 -3.33 4.61
CA SER A 6 27.84 -4.69 4.57
C SER A 6 27.11 -5.63 3.59
N THR A 7 25.85 -5.36 3.26
CA THR A 7 25.03 -6.20 2.36
C THR A 7 24.90 -5.60 0.96
N TYR A 8 25.45 -4.41 0.73
CA TYR A 8 25.34 -3.65 -0.51
C TYR A 8 25.84 -4.42 -1.72
N ASP A 9 27.09 -4.92 -1.68
CA ASP A 9 27.70 -5.64 -2.79
C ASP A 9 26.97 -6.94 -3.13
N GLU A 10 26.38 -7.60 -2.12
CA GLU A 10 25.59 -8.81 -2.32
C GLU A 10 24.26 -8.48 -3.00
N PHE A 11 23.55 -7.47 -2.49
CA PHE A 11 22.23 -7.09 -2.98
C PHE A 11 22.28 -6.49 -4.39
N GLN A 12 23.39 -5.81 -4.75
CA GLN A 12 23.61 -5.34 -6.12
C GLN A 12 23.73 -6.48 -7.13
N LYS A 13 24.29 -7.62 -6.73
CA LYS A 13 24.43 -8.79 -7.61
C LYS A 13 23.10 -9.51 -7.78
N LYS A 14 22.47 -9.88 -6.66
CA LYS A 14 21.21 -10.62 -6.64
C LYS A 14 20.60 -10.62 -5.25
N ILE A 15 19.27 -10.50 -5.20
CA ILE A 15 18.47 -10.89 -4.04
C ILE A 15 17.64 -12.11 -4.46
N THR A 16 17.74 -13.20 -3.72
CA THR A 16 17.00 -14.42 -4.05
C THR A 16 15.53 -14.26 -3.64
N TYR A 17 14.60 -14.72 -4.48
CA TYR A 17 13.16 -14.59 -4.19
C TYR A 17 12.78 -15.24 -2.85
N THR A 18 13.35 -16.40 -2.53
CA THR A 18 13.09 -17.12 -1.28
C THR A 18 13.61 -16.41 -0.03
N SER A 19 14.60 -15.51 -0.15
CA SER A 19 15.08 -14.70 0.98
C SER A 19 14.24 -13.45 1.22
N LEU A 20 13.32 -13.12 0.30
CA LEU A 20 12.42 -11.98 0.49
C LEU A 20 11.38 -12.32 1.57
N PRO A 21 11.09 -11.40 2.50
CA PRO A 21 9.91 -11.48 3.36
C PRO A 21 8.62 -11.59 2.53
N ARG A 22 7.59 -12.23 3.07
CA ARG A 22 6.32 -12.50 2.37
C ARG A 22 5.71 -11.27 1.70
N THR A 23 5.66 -10.12 2.38
CA THR A 23 5.13 -8.87 1.81
C THR A 23 5.92 -8.42 0.59
N PHE A 24 7.23 -8.66 0.55
CA PHE A 24 8.07 -8.30 -0.60
C PHE A 24 7.91 -9.31 -1.74
N GLN A 25 7.77 -10.60 -1.41
CA GLN A 25 7.46 -11.64 -2.41
C GLN A 25 6.15 -11.32 -3.14
N GLU A 26 5.10 -10.99 -2.39
CA GLU A 26 3.79 -10.63 -2.93
C GLU A 26 3.86 -9.33 -3.76
N ALA A 27 4.64 -8.34 -3.32
CA ALA A 27 4.90 -7.14 -4.13
C ALA A 27 5.59 -7.47 -5.46
N VAL A 28 6.60 -8.34 -5.45
CA VAL A 28 7.28 -8.82 -6.67
C VAL A 28 6.32 -9.56 -7.59
N THR A 29 5.39 -10.35 -7.05
CA THR A 29 4.34 -11.03 -7.82
C THR A 29 3.41 -10.04 -8.51
N VAL A 30 2.93 -9.01 -7.80
CA VAL A 30 2.09 -7.95 -8.37
C VAL A 30 2.86 -7.20 -9.47
N LYS A 31 4.10 -6.82 -9.19
CA LYS A 31 5.00 -6.16 -10.14
C LYS A 31 5.16 -6.95 -11.43
N GLY A 32 5.38 -8.26 -11.33
CA GLY A 32 5.48 -9.16 -12.49
C GLY A 32 4.18 -9.23 -13.30
N SER A 33 3.04 -9.28 -12.60
CA SER A 33 1.71 -9.32 -13.23
C SER A 33 1.38 -8.02 -13.97
N LEU A 34 1.92 -6.89 -13.53
CA LEU A 34 1.80 -5.58 -14.18
C LEU A 34 2.82 -5.35 -15.31
N GLY A 35 3.71 -6.32 -15.59
CA GLY A 35 4.75 -6.17 -16.62
C GLY A 35 5.83 -5.13 -16.29
N LEU A 36 5.96 -4.75 -15.01
CA LEU A 36 6.94 -3.75 -14.58
C LEU A 36 8.33 -4.40 -14.40
N ARG A 37 9.38 -3.63 -14.67
CA ARG A 37 10.78 -4.10 -14.51
C ARG A 37 11.35 -3.78 -13.14
N TYR A 38 11.11 -2.56 -12.68
CA TYR A 38 11.72 -2.02 -11.47
C TYR A 38 10.68 -1.85 -10.35
N MET A 39 11.15 -1.94 -9.12
CA MET A 39 10.37 -1.71 -7.92
C MET A 39 11.25 -1.06 -6.88
N TRP A 40 10.71 -0.04 -6.22
CA TRP A 40 11.35 0.62 -5.10
C TRP A 40 10.77 0.09 -3.79
N ILE A 41 11.64 -0.37 -2.88
CA ILE A 41 11.31 -0.71 -1.50
C ILE A 41 12.35 -0.01 -0.64
N ASP A 42 11.94 0.93 0.20
CA ASP A 42 12.86 1.78 0.99
C ASP A 42 13.92 0.97 1.72
N SER A 43 13.52 -0.14 2.37
CA SER A 43 14.46 -1.00 3.09
C SER A 43 15.48 -1.71 2.21
N LEU A 44 15.28 -1.78 0.89
CA LEU A 44 16.20 -2.40 -0.07
C LEU A 44 16.91 -1.40 -0.98
N CYS A 45 16.42 -0.15 -1.06
CA CYS A 45 16.94 0.88 -1.95
C CYS A 45 17.70 1.99 -1.21
N ILE A 46 17.54 2.08 0.11
CA ILE A 46 18.22 3.05 0.98
C ILE A 46 19.13 2.28 1.93
N ILE A 47 20.38 2.72 2.08
CA ILE A 47 21.38 2.18 2.99
C ILE A 47 21.00 2.55 4.42
N GLN A 48 20.43 1.60 5.15
CA GLN A 48 19.77 1.83 6.44
C GLN A 48 20.73 2.25 7.58
N ASP A 49 22.01 1.92 7.45
CA ASP A 49 23.09 2.31 8.36
C ASP A 49 23.91 3.51 7.85
N CYS A 50 23.37 4.27 6.89
CA CYS A 50 23.98 5.49 6.38
C CYS A 50 23.01 6.67 6.50
N LYS A 51 23.28 7.58 7.45
CA LYS A 51 22.45 8.77 7.66
C LYS A 51 22.43 9.70 6.44
N ILE A 52 23.59 9.88 5.78
CA ILE A 52 23.72 10.76 4.60
C ILE A 52 22.84 10.23 3.46
N ASP A 53 22.96 8.94 3.14
CA ASP A 53 22.14 8.29 2.11
C ASP A 53 20.64 8.40 2.46
N TRP A 54 20.28 8.17 3.72
CA TRP A 54 18.90 8.37 4.18
C TRP A 54 18.39 9.80 3.96
N GLU A 55 19.17 10.83 4.27
CA GLU A 55 18.80 12.24 4.09
C GLU A 55 18.63 12.62 2.61
N GLU A 56 19.53 12.14 1.75
CA GLU A 56 19.46 12.32 0.30
C GLU A 56 18.20 11.67 -0.27
N GLN A 57 17.96 10.39 0.04
CA GLN A 57 16.81 9.66 -0.46
C GLN A 57 15.49 10.23 0.09
N CYS A 58 15.46 10.65 1.36
CA CYS A 58 14.31 11.31 1.98
C CYS A 58 13.91 12.61 1.27
N THR A 59 14.90 13.38 0.81
CA THR A 59 14.66 14.61 0.04
C THR A 59 14.01 14.29 -1.31
N ASP A 60 14.41 13.19 -1.94
CA ASP A 60 13.90 12.73 -3.22
C ASP A 60 12.60 11.89 -3.13
N MET A 61 12.14 11.48 -1.95
CA MET A 61 10.96 10.61 -1.78
C MET A 61 9.71 11.16 -2.45
N GLY A 62 9.53 12.48 -2.45
CA GLY A 62 8.42 13.12 -3.16
C GLY A 62 8.46 12.84 -4.66
N ARG A 63 9.65 12.90 -5.28
CA ARG A 63 9.87 12.62 -6.70
C ARG A 63 9.75 11.13 -7.01
N ILE A 64 10.43 10.27 -6.23
CA ILE A 64 10.40 8.81 -6.39
C ILE A 64 8.95 8.31 -6.43
N ARG A 65 8.10 8.86 -5.56
CA ARG A 65 6.68 8.52 -5.55
C ARG A 65 5.92 9.12 -6.73
N LYS A 66 6.08 10.42 -7.00
CA LYS A 66 5.37 11.13 -8.08
C LYS A 66 5.62 10.49 -9.44
N ASP A 67 6.85 10.08 -9.69
CA ASP A 67 7.29 9.53 -10.98
C ASP A 67 7.12 8.00 -11.04
N SER A 68 6.53 7.38 -10.00
CA SER A 68 6.21 5.95 -10.01
C SER A 68 4.98 5.67 -10.88
N PHE A 69 5.04 4.62 -11.70
CA PHE A 69 3.88 4.15 -12.46
C PHE A 69 2.72 3.69 -11.55
N VAL A 70 3.07 3.05 -10.44
CA VAL A 70 2.11 2.55 -9.44
C VAL A 70 2.77 2.55 -8.07
N THR A 71 1.98 2.88 -7.05
CA THR A 71 2.38 2.73 -5.64
C THR A 71 1.52 1.63 -5.00
N LEU A 72 2.15 0.57 -4.53
CA LEU A 72 1.45 -0.51 -3.82
C LEU A 72 1.25 -0.13 -2.34
N ALA A 73 0.00 -0.16 -1.88
CA ALA A 73 -0.35 0.04 -0.48
C ALA A 73 -0.97 -1.24 0.08
N GLY A 74 -0.34 -1.83 1.10
CA GLY A 74 -0.84 -3.02 1.81
C GLY A 74 -1.38 -2.66 3.19
N PRO A 75 -2.58 -2.07 3.32
CA PRO A 75 -3.14 -1.64 4.61
C PRO A 75 -3.34 -2.78 5.60
N THR A 76 -3.53 -4.00 5.10
CA THR A 76 -3.74 -5.24 5.87
C THR A 76 -2.44 -5.87 6.35
N ALA A 77 -1.28 -5.43 5.82
CA ALA A 77 0.01 -5.97 6.22
C ALA A 77 0.49 -5.31 7.53
N SER A 78 0.56 -6.10 8.59
CA SER A 78 1.12 -5.69 9.88
C SER A 78 2.65 -5.58 9.86
N GLY A 79 3.33 -6.15 8.86
CA GLY A 79 4.78 -6.08 8.71
C GLY A 79 5.30 -6.64 7.39
N SER A 80 6.62 -6.83 7.29
CA SER A 80 7.26 -7.37 6.09
C SER A 80 7.02 -8.88 5.89
N HIS A 81 6.65 -9.62 6.94
CA HIS A 81 6.41 -11.06 6.87
C HIS A 81 4.92 -11.44 6.84
N SER A 82 4.00 -10.49 6.97
CA SER A 82 2.56 -10.78 7.03
C SER A 82 1.95 -11.09 5.67
N GLY A 83 2.43 -10.45 4.61
CA GLY A 83 1.72 -10.39 3.32
C GLY A 83 0.54 -9.40 3.36
N PHE A 84 0.02 -9.09 2.17
CA PHE A 84 -1.16 -8.26 1.92
C PHE A 84 -2.13 -8.88 0.89
N LEU A 85 -1.71 -9.89 0.11
CA LEU A 85 -2.56 -10.62 -0.86
C LEU A 85 -3.37 -11.72 -0.15
N ASN A 86 -4.18 -11.32 0.83
CA ASN A 86 -5.12 -12.23 1.47
C ASN A 86 -6.32 -12.47 0.55
N ALA A 87 -6.87 -13.68 0.59
CA ALA A 87 -8.13 -13.98 -0.10
C ALA A 87 -9.20 -13.01 0.39
N ARG A 88 -9.83 -12.29 -0.54
CA ARG A 88 -10.94 -11.40 -0.23
C ARG A 88 -12.10 -12.26 0.30
N GLN A 89 -12.35 -12.20 1.60
CA GLN A 89 -13.57 -12.74 2.19
C GLN A 89 -14.71 -11.80 1.77
N VAL A 90 -15.28 -12.05 0.59
CA VAL A 90 -16.51 -11.37 0.18
C VAL A 90 -17.64 -12.06 0.95
N SER A 91 -17.93 -11.60 2.16
CA SER A 91 -19.26 -11.82 2.73
C SER A 91 -20.10 -10.63 2.25
N PRO A 92 -20.92 -10.77 1.19
CA PRO A 92 -21.88 -9.71 0.88
C PRO A 92 -22.86 -9.64 2.04
N GLN A 93 -22.64 -8.71 2.98
CA GLN A 93 -23.67 -8.30 3.90
C GLN A 93 -24.48 -7.22 3.19
N ALA A 94 -25.54 -7.68 2.53
CA ALA A 94 -26.62 -6.81 2.12
C ALA A 94 -27.55 -6.65 3.32
N THR A 95 -27.53 -5.47 3.95
CA THR A 95 -28.51 -5.16 5.00
C THR A 95 -29.70 -4.51 4.31
N LEU A 96 -30.84 -5.20 4.40
CA LEU A 96 -32.13 -4.67 3.97
C LEU A 96 -32.71 -3.84 5.10
N GLN A 97 -32.86 -2.53 4.91
CA GLN A 97 -33.63 -1.70 5.82
C GLN A 97 -34.97 -1.36 5.17
N THR A 98 -36.06 -1.72 5.86
CA THR A 98 -37.43 -1.36 5.51
C THR A 98 -37.92 -0.33 6.51
N SER A 99 -38.61 0.71 6.05
CA SER A 99 -39.27 1.66 6.95
C SER A 99 -40.47 0.98 7.65
N ASP A 100 -40.59 1.14 8.98
CA ASP A 100 -41.70 0.63 9.80
C ASP A 100 -43.02 1.41 9.60
N ALA A 101 -43.45 1.61 8.36
CA ALA A 101 -44.76 2.16 8.04
C ALA A 101 -45.72 1.02 7.65
N GLU A 102 -47.00 1.12 8.01
CA GLU A 102 -48.07 0.17 7.64
C GLU A 102 -48.21 -0.07 6.12
N SER A 103 -47.50 0.73 5.29
CA SER A 103 -47.23 0.45 3.89
C SER A 103 -45.77 0.83 3.56
N PRO A 104 -44.84 -0.13 3.37
CA PRO A 104 -43.45 0.17 3.11
C PRO A 104 -43.31 0.73 1.69
N SER A 105 -42.88 1.98 1.56
CA SER A 105 -42.73 2.66 0.27
C SER A 105 -41.29 2.59 -0.27
N ASP A 106 -40.30 2.40 0.60
CA ASP A 106 -38.89 2.44 0.23
C ASP A 106 -38.09 1.29 0.87
N VAL A 107 -37.25 0.67 0.06
CA VAL A 107 -36.29 -0.38 0.45
C VAL A 107 -34.89 0.15 0.17
N ILE A 108 -34.08 0.31 1.22
CA ILE A 108 -32.68 0.72 1.06
C ILE A 108 -31.79 -0.53 1.16
N LEU A 109 -31.13 -0.85 0.04
CA LEU A 109 -30.07 -1.86 -0.02
C LEU A 109 -28.73 -1.17 0.27
N SER A 110 -28.12 -1.49 1.41
CA SER A 110 -26.73 -1.14 1.70
C SER A 110 -25.84 -2.36 1.54
N CYS A 111 -24.80 -2.25 0.71
CA CYS A 111 -23.75 -3.27 0.58
C CYS A 111 -22.48 -2.74 1.25
N SER A 112 -22.01 -3.39 2.30
CA SER A 112 -20.73 -3.02 2.90
C SER A 112 -19.57 -3.50 2.01
N GLY A 113 -18.63 -2.59 1.72
CA GLY A 113 -17.43 -2.88 0.91
C GLY A 113 -17.20 -2.00 -0.33
N PHE A 114 -18.07 -1.03 -0.59
CA PHE A 114 -17.86 0.03 -1.59
C PHE A 114 -18.15 1.39 -0.95
N THR A 115 -17.12 2.19 -0.72
CA THR A 115 -17.28 3.64 -0.62
C THR A 115 -17.05 4.22 -2.01
N GLU A 116 -18.02 4.07 -2.91
CA GLU A 116 -18.04 4.87 -4.13
C GLU A 116 -18.58 6.26 -3.78
N GLY A 117 -17.67 7.12 -3.33
CA GLY A 117 -17.85 8.57 -3.43
C GLY A 117 -17.36 9.03 -4.82
N PRO A 118 -18.00 10.03 -5.44
CA PRO A 118 -17.56 10.52 -6.74
C PRO A 118 -16.16 11.16 -6.60
N GLY A 119 -15.15 10.49 -7.14
CA GLY A 119 -13.91 11.13 -7.57
C GLY A 119 -12.69 11.07 -6.67
N GLU A 120 -12.72 10.50 -5.46
CA GLU A 120 -11.50 10.48 -4.64
C GLU A 120 -11.38 9.28 -3.69
N LEU A 121 -10.45 8.37 -4.01
CA LEU A 121 -9.99 7.32 -3.10
C LEU A 121 -9.18 7.95 -1.95
N MET A 122 -9.88 8.46 -0.94
CA MET A 122 -9.29 8.80 0.35
C MET A 122 -9.15 7.53 1.19
N PRO A 123 -8.00 7.26 1.82
CA PRO A 123 -7.92 6.21 2.83
C PRO A 123 -8.84 6.57 4.01
N GLU A 124 -9.58 5.57 4.52
CA GLU A 124 -10.42 5.72 5.71
C GLU A 124 -9.69 6.49 6.83
N PRO A 125 -10.32 7.46 7.53
CA PRO A 125 -9.65 8.37 8.47
C PRO A 125 -8.79 7.68 9.55
N ASN A 126 -9.12 6.43 9.90
CA ASN A 126 -8.41 5.62 10.90
C ASN A 126 -7.62 4.43 10.32
N SER A 127 -7.43 4.39 9.00
CA SER A 127 -6.67 3.35 8.33
C SER A 127 -5.21 3.32 8.77
N VAL A 128 -4.58 2.14 8.75
CA VAL A 128 -3.13 1.98 8.94
C VAL A 128 -2.35 2.89 7.98
N LEU A 129 -2.93 3.23 6.82
CA LEU A 129 -2.32 4.13 5.85
C LEU A 129 -2.19 5.55 6.37
N THR A 130 -3.18 6.12 7.07
CA THR A 130 -3.10 7.51 7.57
C THR A 130 -2.01 7.70 8.64
N LYS A 131 -1.55 6.60 9.27
CA LYS A 131 -0.45 6.60 10.25
C LYS A 131 0.95 6.51 9.62
N ARG A 132 1.05 6.31 8.31
CA ARG A 132 2.35 6.21 7.61
C ARG A 132 2.70 7.54 6.96
N ALA A 133 3.84 8.10 7.33
CA ALA A 133 4.28 9.44 6.94
C ALA A 133 4.18 9.73 5.42
N TRP A 134 4.49 8.74 4.57
CA TRP A 134 4.40 8.88 3.12
C TRP A 134 2.97 9.05 2.60
N VAL A 135 1.95 8.54 3.30
CA VAL A 135 0.53 8.69 2.92
C VAL A 135 0.06 10.12 3.18
N SER A 136 0.49 10.74 4.27
CA SER A 136 0.20 12.15 4.59
C SER A 136 0.80 13.11 3.56
N GLN A 137 1.93 12.75 2.94
CA GLN A 137 2.58 13.56 1.90
C GLN A 137 1.80 13.60 0.57
N VAL A 138 0.92 12.61 0.31
CA VAL A 138 -0.03 12.62 -0.83
C VAL A 138 -1.12 13.64 -0.62
N LEU A 139 -1.70 13.63 0.58
CA LEU A 139 -2.79 14.50 0.96
C LEU A 139 -2.34 15.96 0.84
N CYS A 140 -1.12 16.27 1.27
CA CYS A 140 -0.58 17.62 1.20
C CYS A 140 -0.20 18.09 -0.23
N ASN A 141 0.14 17.18 -1.14
CA ASN A 141 0.49 17.50 -2.54
C ASN A 141 -0.71 17.48 -3.50
N ARG A 142 -1.86 16.93 -3.10
CA ARG A 142 -3.13 17.00 -3.86
C ARG A 142 -4.01 18.19 -3.48
N LEU A 143 -3.76 18.81 -2.32
CA LEU A 143 -4.47 20.00 -1.82
C LEU A 143 -3.81 21.33 -2.23
N LYS A 144 -2.98 21.33 -3.29
CA LYS A 144 -2.46 22.52 -3.95
C LYS A 144 -2.78 22.44 -5.44
#